data_AF-A0A935AD93-F1
#
_entry.id   AF-A0A935AD93-F1
#
_cell.length_a   1.000
_cell.length_b   1.000
_cell.length_c   1.000
_cell.angle_alpha   90.00
_cell.angle_beta   90.00
_cell.angle_gamma   90.00
#
_symmetry.space_group_name_H-M   'P 1'
#
loop_
_entity.id
_entity.type
_entity.pdbx_description
1 polymer ?
#
loop_
_entity_poly.entity_id
_entity_poly.type
_entity_poly.pdbx_seq_one_letter_code
_entity_poly.pdbx_strand_id
1 'polypeptide(L)'
;MADMDKRKRLTSEEISAIVDGLNPIDWTQLELLSKMPFERRLIPGLNAQEFAMAALRGTFQNKFPELSMPEINMKVLAYLTPVRMEIK
;
A
#
# COMPACT_ATOMS: atom_id res chain seq x y z
N MET A 1 17.83 16.43 -23.84
CA MET A 1 17.02 17.33 -22.98
C MET A 1 15.63 16.72 -22.94
N ALA A 2 15.29 16.01 -21.87
CA ALA A 2 14.13 15.11 -21.85
C ALA A 2 12.81 15.88 -21.67
N ASP A 3 11.82 15.45 -22.46
CA ASP A 3 10.42 15.86 -22.53
C ASP A 3 9.72 15.85 -21.15
N MET A 4 9.78 16.98 -20.44
CA MET A 4 9.10 17.17 -19.15
C MET A 4 7.64 17.67 -19.29
N ASP A 5 7.13 17.82 -20.52
CA ASP A 5 5.94 18.62 -20.82
C ASP A 5 4.66 17.79 -21.09
N LYS A 6 4.71 16.46 -20.94
CA LYS A 6 3.56 15.57 -21.14
C LYS A 6 2.68 15.34 -19.90
N ARG A 7 2.65 16.28 -18.94
CA ARG A 7 1.69 16.19 -17.84
C ARG A 7 0.35 16.75 -18.32
N LYS A 8 -0.60 15.86 -18.65
CA LYS A 8 -1.98 16.26 -18.93
C LYS A 8 -2.49 17.10 -17.76
N ARG A 9 -2.86 18.36 -18.02
CA ARG A 9 -3.56 19.19 -17.04
C ARG A 9 -4.98 18.67 -16.89
N LEU A 10 -5.41 18.49 -15.65
CA LEU A 10 -6.77 18.07 -15.35
C LEU A 10 -7.75 19.23 -15.58
N THR A 11 -8.96 18.94 -16.06
CA THR A 11 -10.05 19.91 -16.12
C THR A 11 -10.67 20.13 -14.75
N SER A 12 -11.44 21.20 -14.59
CA SER A 12 -12.14 21.50 -13.34
C SER A 12 -13.12 20.39 -12.95
N GLU A 13 -13.76 19.76 -13.92
CA GLU A 13 -14.66 18.61 -13.73
C GLU A 13 -13.89 17.37 -13.28
N GLU A 14 -12.74 17.08 -13.90
CA GLU A 14 -11.85 15.98 -13.48
C GLU A 14 -11.33 16.19 -12.06
N ILE A 15 -11.02 17.43 -11.67
CA ILE A 15 -10.62 17.80 -10.31
C ILE A 15 -11.80 17.62 -9.33
N SER A 16 -12.99 18.11 -9.67
CA SER A 16 -14.19 17.98 -8.82
C SER A 16 -14.51 16.52 -8.55
N ALA A 17 -14.46 15.66 -9.58
CA ALA A 17 -14.72 14.22 -9.43
C ALA A 17 -13.72 13.51 -8.50
N ILE A 18 -12.46 13.99 -8.44
CA ILE A 18 -11.44 13.48 -7.50
C ILE A 18 -11.74 13.97 -6.07
N VAL A 19 -12.21 15.21 -5.93
CA VAL A 19 -12.42 15.89 -4.64
C VAL A 19 -13.73 15.46 -3.97
N ASP A 20 -14.77 15.11 -4.74
CA ASP A 20 -16.12 14.78 -4.26
C ASP A 20 -16.16 13.60 -3.26
N GLY A 21 -15.12 12.75 -3.24
CA GLY A 21 -14.99 11.62 -2.32
C GLY A 21 -14.11 11.87 -1.09
N LEU A 22 -13.49 13.06 -0.96
CA LEU A 22 -12.55 13.37 0.12
C LEU A 22 -13.23 14.26 1.17
N ASN A 23 -13.33 13.76 2.40
CA ASN A 23 -13.79 14.58 3.53
C ASN A 23 -12.75 15.68 3.81
N PRO A 24 -13.16 16.81 4.44
CA PRO A 24 -12.23 17.88 4.84
C PRO A 24 -11.03 17.39 5.69
N ILE A 25 -11.21 16.30 6.45
CA ILE A 25 -10.16 15.65 7.23
C ILE A 25 -9.10 15.02 6.31
N ASP A 26 -9.53 14.38 5.22
CA ASP A 26 -8.63 13.72 4.27
C ASP A 26 -7.71 14.75 3.59
N TRP A 27 -8.23 15.94 3.29
CA TRP A 27 -7.44 17.05 2.74
C TRP A 27 -6.36 17.54 3.69
N THR A 28 -6.71 17.71 4.96
CA THR A 28 -5.75 18.16 5.98
C THR A 28 -4.64 17.12 6.16
N GLN A 29 -5.02 15.82 6.15
CA GLN A 29 -4.05 14.74 6.24
C GLN A 29 -3.13 14.70 5.01
N LEU A 30 -3.67 14.82 3.80
CA LEU A 30 -2.87 14.86 2.56
C LEU A 30 -1.90 16.05 2.55
N GLU A 31 -2.36 17.23 2.97
CA GLU A 31 -1.51 18.42 3.06
C GLU A 31 -0.37 18.21 4.06
N LEU A 32 -0.66 17.72 5.26
CA LEU A 32 0.35 17.44 6.30
C LEU A 32 1.35 16.37 5.83
N LEU A 33 0.87 15.30 5.19
CA LEU A 33 1.72 14.27 4.60
C LEU A 33 2.62 14.85 3.49
N SER A 34 2.09 15.73 2.63
CA SER A 34 2.87 16.32 1.53
C SER A 34 4.04 17.17 2.01
N LYS A 35 3.93 17.77 3.19
CA LYS A 35 4.97 18.61 3.82
C LYS A 35 6.06 17.79 4.53
N MET A 36 5.85 16.48 4.71
CA MET A 36 6.85 15.61 5.34
C MET A 36 7.90 15.11 4.33
N PRO A 37 9.18 15.03 4.75
CA PRO A 37 10.20 14.30 4.02
C PRO A 37 9.73 12.88 3.66
N PHE A 38 10.11 12.39 2.49
CA PHE A 38 9.65 11.09 1.98
C PHE A 38 9.96 9.95 2.96
N GLU A 39 11.12 9.99 3.59
CA GLU A 39 11.59 8.99 4.55
C GLU A 39 10.64 8.91 5.76
N ARG A 40 10.13 10.05 6.22
CA ARG A 40 9.17 10.12 7.34
C ARG A 40 7.78 9.59 6.97
N ARG A 41 7.45 9.54 5.67
CA ARG A 41 6.23 8.89 5.18
C ARG A 41 6.42 7.39 4.96
N LEU A 42 7.60 6.99 4.50
CA LEU A 42 7.89 5.61 4.11
C LEU A 42 8.07 4.69 5.33
N ILE A 43 8.85 5.12 6.33
CA ILE A 43 9.24 4.26 7.46
C ILE A 43 8.03 3.73 8.25
N PRO A 44 7.00 4.54 8.58
CA PRO A 44 5.80 4.01 9.22
C PRO A 44 5.08 2.94 8.41
N GLY A 45 5.02 3.11 7.08
CA GLY A 45 4.43 2.12 6.18
C GLY A 45 5.20 0.79 6.16
N LEU A 46 6.53 0.86 6.12
CA LEU A 46 7.39 -0.32 6.19
C LEU A 46 7.25 -1.05 7.53
N ASN A 47 7.20 -0.31 8.64
CA ASN A 47 7.01 -0.88 9.97
C ASN A 47 5.64 -1.56 10.10
N ALA A 48 4.57 -0.94 9.58
CA ALA A 48 3.24 -1.52 9.57
C ALA A 48 3.19 -2.81 8.74
N GLN A 49 3.86 -2.82 7.58
CA GLN A 49 3.96 -4.01 6.73
C GLN A 49 4.71 -5.15 7.44
N GLU A 50 5.86 -4.87 8.08
CA GLU A 50 6.62 -5.89 8.81
C GLU A 50 5.82 -6.45 9.99
N PHE A 51 5.12 -5.59 10.73
CA PHE A 51 4.22 -6.02 11.81
C PHE A 51 3.13 -6.97 11.29
N ALA A 52 2.47 -6.63 10.18
CA ALA A 52 1.44 -7.47 9.58
C ALA A 52 1.99 -8.83 9.13
N MET A 53 3.17 -8.85 8.49
CA MET A 53 3.84 -10.08 8.09
C MET A 53 4.23 -10.94 9.30
N ALA A 54 4.75 -10.34 10.36
CA ALA A 54 5.10 -11.06 11.59
C ALA A 54 3.88 -11.69 12.27
N ALA A 55 2.77 -10.96 12.36
CA ALA A 55 1.51 -11.48 12.90
C ALA A 55 0.97 -12.66 12.07
N LEU A 56 1.04 -12.58 10.74
CA LEU A 56 0.65 -13.68 9.86
C LEU A 56 1.57 -14.89 10.01
N ARG A 57 2.89 -14.69 10.10
CA ARG A 57 3.85 -15.79 10.36
C ARG A 57 3.51 -16.51 11.66
N GLY A 58 3.32 -15.78 12.77
CA GLY A 58 2.95 -16.39 14.05
C GLY A 58 1.61 -17.14 13.99
N THR A 59 0.63 -16.57 13.28
CA THR A 59 -0.67 -17.23 13.07
C THR A 59 -0.54 -18.53 12.28
N PHE A 60 0.24 -18.53 11.20
CA PHE A 60 0.44 -19.71 10.37
C PHE A 60 1.33 -20.76 11.04
N GLN A 61 2.32 -20.37 11.85
CA GLN A 61 3.10 -21.30 12.67
C GLN A 61 2.19 -22.09 13.62
N ASN A 62 1.25 -21.42 14.29
CA ASN A 62 0.31 -22.08 15.19
C ASN A 62 -0.69 -22.98 14.43
N LYS A 63 -1.09 -22.56 13.22
CA LYS A 63 -2.07 -23.29 12.40
C LYS A 63 -1.47 -24.47 11.65
N PHE A 64 -0.20 -24.40 11.28
CA PHE A 64 0.53 -25.38 10.48
C PHE A 64 1.88 -25.72 11.13
N PRO A 65 1.87 -26.33 12.34
CA PRO A 65 3.10 -26.61 13.10
C PRO A 65 4.05 -27.57 12.39
N GLU A 66 3.58 -28.33 11.41
CA GLU A 66 4.36 -29.24 10.59
C GLU A 66 5.22 -28.54 9.52
N LEU A 67 4.90 -27.29 9.20
CA LEU A 67 5.57 -26.57 8.12
C LEU A 67 6.86 -25.89 8.58
N SER A 68 7.85 -25.96 7.71
CA SER A 68 9.08 -25.20 7.85
C SER A 68 8.85 -23.70 7.63
N MET A 69 9.79 -22.88 8.09
CA MET A 69 9.64 -21.43 7.96
C MET A 69 9.60 -20.89 6.53
N PRO A 70 10.36 -21.46 5.57
CA PRO A 70 10.17 -21.14 4.16
C PRO A 70 8.74 -21.40 3.67
N GLU A 71 8.11 -22.51 4.07
CA GLU A 71 6.73 -22.85 3.68
C GLU A 71 5.71 -21.91 4.33
N ILE A 72 5.92 -21.54 5.59
CA ILE A 72 5.13 -20.50 6.27
C ILE A 72 5.24 -19.17 5.53
N ASN A 73 6.46 -18.75 5.14
CA ASN A 73 6.68 -17.52 4.39
C ASN A 73 5.94 -17.54 3.05
N MET A 74 5.90 -18.69 2.36
CA MET A 74 5.13 -18.83 1.12
C MET A 74 3.63 -18.67 1.36
N LYS A 75 3.09 -19.14 2.48
CA LYS A 75 1.69 -18.90 2.84
C LYS A 75 1.42 -17.42 3.13
N VAL A 76 2.31 -16.72 3.84
CA VAL A 76 2.20 -15.27 4.07
C VAL A 76 2.20 -14.52 2.74
N LEU A 77 3.12 -14.86 1.84
CA LEU A 77 3.20 -14.26 0.52
C LEU A 77 1.92 -14.48 -0.29
N ALA A 78 1.43 -15.72 -0.34
CA ALA A 78 0.19 -16.06 -1.05
C ALA A 78 -1.05 -15.35 -0.48
N TYR A 79 -1.09 -15.12 0.83
CA TYR A 79 -2.19 -14.41 1.48
C TYR A 79 -2.18 -12.91 1.16
N LEU A 80 -1.01 -12.27 1.16
CA LEU A 80 -0.86 -10.83 0.93
C LEU A 80 -0.80 -10.46 -0.56
N THR A 81 -0.50 -11.43 -1.42
CA THR A 81 -0.40 -11.22 -2.87
C THR A 81 -1.57 -11.93 -3.54
N PRO A 82 -2.72 -11.25 -3.75
CA PRO A 82 -3.78 -11.83 -4.55
C PRO A 82 -3.23 -12.11 -5.95
N VAL A 83 -3.09 -13.39 -6.27
CA VAL A 83 -2.73 -13.83 -7.62
C VAL A 83 -3.89 -13.40 -8.51
N ARG A 84 -3.70 -12.30 -9.27
CA ARG A 84 -4.58 -11.98 -10.39
C ARG A 84 -4.37 -13.09 -11.42
N MET A 85 -5.13 -14.17 -11.29
CA MET A 85 -5.33 -15.05 -12.44
C MET A 85 -6.23 -14.27 -13.39
N GLU A 86 -5.63 -13.70 -14.44
CA GLU A 86 -6.42 -13.21 -15.56
C GLU A 86 -7.21 -14.41 -16.10
N ILE A 87 -8.53 -14.37 -15.90
CA ILE A 87 -9.46 -15.28 -16.57
C ILE A 87 -9.39 -14.88 -18.04
N LYS A 88 -8.75 -15.72 -18.86
CA LYS A 88 -8.84 -15.63 -20.33
C LYS A 88 -10.24 -15.99 -20.80
#